data_AF-A0A6P5YHX8-F1
#
_entry.id   AF-A0A6P5YHX8-F1
#
_cell.length_a   1.000
_cell.length_b   1.000
_cell.length_c   1.000
_cell.angle_alpha   90.00
_cell.angle_beta   90.00
_cell.angle_gamma   90.00
#
_symmetry.space_group_name_H-M   'P 1'
#
loop_
_entity.id
_entity.type
_entity.pdbx_description
1 polymer ?
#
loop_
_entity_poly.entity_id
_entity_poly.type
_entity_poly.pdbx_seq_one_letter_code
_entity_poly.pdbx_strand_id
1 'polypeptide(L)'
;MLGLLLLYLLPSILLLFQNPEFRSIRASLFFGMGVSGIAPILHKLILFWHHPEALHTTGYEVLMGLLYGIGALVYATRIPERWMPGKFDIAGHSHQLFHILVVAGAYTHYRAGLVYLKWRDLNGC
;
A
#
# COMPACT_ATOMS: atom_id res chain seq x y z
N MET A 1 -0.77 16.19 7.05
CA MET A 1 -0.69 15.44 5.76
C MET A 1 0.23 16.10 4.73
N LEU A 2 0.13 17.42 4.46
CA LEU A 2 0.97 18.11 3.46
C LEU A 2 2.49 18.00 3.69
N GLY A 3 2.97 18.07 4.94
CA GLY A 3 4.40 17.93 5.25
C GLY A 3 4.97 16.53 4.97
N LEU A 4 4.16 15.48 5.17
CA LEU A 4 4.55 14.10 4.85
C LEU A 4 4.62 13.89 3.32
N LEU A 5 3.68 14.47 2.57
CA LEU A 5 3.69 14.42 1.11
C LEU A 5 4.97 15.01 0.51
N LEU A 6 5.43 16.16 1.00
CA LEU A 6 6.67 16.78 0.52
C LEU A 6 7.91 15.93 0.88
N LEU A 7 7.95 15.36 2.08
CA LEU A 7 9.03 14.47 2.53
C LEU A 7 9.16 13.22 1.65
N TYR A 8 8.06 12.69 1.11
CA TYR A 8 8.06 11.49 0.27
C TYR A 8 8.23 11.79 -1.23
N LEU A 9 7.67 12.89 -1.73
CA LEU A 9 7.70 13.23 -3.15
C LEU A 9 9.02 13.85 -3.60
N LEU A 10 9.64 14.71 -2.78
CA LEU A 10 10.89 15.38 -3.15
C LEU A 10 12.03 14.40 -3.43
N PRO A 11 12.30 13.38 -2.59
CA PRO A 11 13.32 12.36 -2.90
C PRO A 11 12.95 11.52 -4.12
N SER A 12 11.67 11.33 -4.42
CA SER A 12 11.24 10.50 -5.55
C SER A 12 11.46 11.18 -6.92
N ILE A 13 11.45 12.51 -6.95
CA ILE A 13 11.61 13.32 -8.18
C ILE A 13 13.09 13.72 -8.39
N LEU A 14 13.89 13.83 -7.32
CA LEU A 14 15.32 14.12 -7.41
C LEU A 14 16.07 13.01 -8.16
N LEU A 15 16.69 13.37 -9.29
CA LEU A 15 17.45 12.44 -10.14
C LEU A 15 18.55 11.69 -9.38
N LEU A 16 19.13 12.33 -8.35
CA LEU A 16 20.15 11.74 -7.47
C LEU A 16 19.65 10.49 -6.73
N PHE A 17 18.36 10.47 -6.37
CA PHE A 17 17.71 9.38 -5.67
C PHE A 17 17.20 8.29 -6.61
N GLN A 18 17.34 8.41 -7.94
CA GLN A 18 16.99 7.34 -8.89
C GLN A 18 18.08 6.26 -9.01
N ASN A 19 19.30 6.52 -8.51
CA ASN A 19 20.38 5.55 -8.55
C ASN A 19 19.99 4.21 -7.88
N PRO A 20 20.56 3.08 -8.33
CA PRO A 20 20.26 1.74 -7.78
C PRO A 20 20.54 1.64 -6.27
N GLU A 21 21.52 2.39 -5.78
CA GLU A 21 21.93 2.42 -4.37
C GLU A 21 20.83 2.92 -3.44
N PHE A 22 19.99 3.86 -3.89
CA PHE A 22 18.88 4.41 -3.10
C PHE A 22 17.58 3.60 -3.20
N ARG A 23 17.60 2.44 -3.87
CA ARG A 23 16.40 1.59 -4.05
C ARG A 23 15.76 1.21 -2.71
N SER A 24 16.57 0.85 -1.72
CA SER A 24 16.09 0.48 -0.38
C SER A 24 15.52 1.69 0.37
N ILE A 25 16.14 2.87 0.25
CA ILE A 25 15.66 4.10 0.88
C ILE A 25 14.29 4.49 0.31
N ARG A 26 14.12 4.44 -1.02
CA ARG A 26 12.82 4.70 -1.66
C ARG A 26 11.77 3.70 -1.19
N ALA A 27 12.08 2.40 -1.17
CA ALA A 27 11.15 1.38 -0.68
C ALA A 27 10.72 1.63 0.78
N SER A 28 11.66 1.98 1.66
CA SER A 28 11.38 2.30 3.06
C SER A 28 10.52 3.57 3.21
N LEU A 29 10.74 4.59 2.39
CA LEU A 29 9.92 5.81 2.39
C LEU A 29 8.47 5.51 2.02
N PHE A 30 8.24 4.76 0.93
CA PHE A 30 6.88 4.36 0.53
C PHE A 30 6.22 3.42 1.54
N PHE A 31 7.00 2.51 2.14
CA PHE A 31 6.50 1.65 3.21
C PHE A 31 6.09 2.45 4.45
N GLY A 32 6.91 3.42 4.88
CA GLY A 32 6.59 4.33 5.98
C GLY A 32 5.33 5.16 5.73
N MET A 33 5.14 5.62 4.48
CA MET A 33 3.90 6.28 4.07
C MET A 33 2.69 5.36 4.25
N GLY A 34 2.78 4.09 3.85
CA GLY A 34 1.72 3.11 4.08
C GLY A 34 1.44 2.87 5.57
N VAL A 35 2.48 2.68 6.37
CA VAL A 35 2.38 2.47 7.84
C VAL A 35 1.73 3.65 8.54
N SER A 36 1.92 4.88 8.06
CA SER A 36 1.27 6.06 8.64
C SER A 36 -0.27 5.99 8.63
N GLY A 37 -0.85 5.15 7.76
CA GLY A 37 -2.29 4.86 7.73
C GLY A 37 -2.83 4.14 8.97
N ILE A 38 -1.98 3.54 9.82
CA ILE A 38 -2.42 2.89 11.06
C ILE A 38 -3.07 3.90 12.02
N ALA A 39 -2.49 5.10 12.14
CA ALA A 39 -3.01 6.12 13.06
C ALA A 39 -4.47 6.53 12.76
N PRO A 40 -4.86 6.91 11.52
CA PRO A 40 -6.25 7.24 11.22
C PRO A 40 -7.19 6.02 11.31
N ILE A 41 -6.73 4.80 11.01
CA ILE A 41 -7.54 3.58 11.18
C ILE A 41 -7.87 3.35 12.65
N LEU A 42 -6.88 3.46 13.54
CA LEU A 42 -7.08 3.34 14.98
C LEU A 42 -8.01 4.43 15.51
N HIS A 43 -7.80 5.68 15.08
CA HIS A 43 -8.67 6.79 15.45
C HIS A 43 -10.13 6.54 15.05
N LYS A 44 -10.37 6.07 13.80
CA LYS A 44 -11.69 5.67 13.31
C LYS A 44 -12.31 4.58 14.19
N LEU A 45 -11.56 3.52 14.50
CA LEU A 45 -12.05 2.42 15.32
C LEU A 45 -12.42 2.89 16.74
N ILE A 46 -11.58 3.71 17.38
CA ILE A 46 -11.87 4.24 18.73
C ILE A 46 -13.22 4.98 18.75
N LEU A 47 -13.51 5.78 17.71
CA LEU A 47 -14.73 6.57 17.64
C LEU A 47 -15.96 5.77 17.19
N PHE A 48 -15.79 4.85 16.23
CA PHE A 48 -16.91 4.26 15.48
C PHE A 48 -16.92 2.73 15.47
N TRP A 49 -16.23 2.03 16.38
CA TRP A 49 -16.16 0.56 16.37
C TRP A 49 -17.53 -0.15 16.43
N HIS A 50 -18.55 0.50 17.01
CA HIS A 50 -19.92 -0.03 17.04
C HIS A 50 -20.61 -0.02 15.67
N HIS A 51 -20.12 0.75 14.71
CA HIS A 51 -20.67 0.82 13.36
C HIS A 51 -20.09 -0.30 12.48
N PRO A 52 -20.94 -1.12 11.83
CA PRO A 52 -20.46 -2.19 10.97
C PRO A 52 -19.65 -1.67 9.77
N GLU A 53 -19.93 -0.45 9.29
CA GLU A 53 -19.19 0.19 8.20
C GLU A 53 -17.74 0.48 8.60
N ALA A 54 -17.48 0.88 9.84
CA ALA A 54 -16.13 1.14 10.35
C ALA A 54 -15.31 -0.15 10.42
N LEU A 55 -15.91 -1.26 10.86
CA LEU A 55 -15.26 -2.57 10.89
C LEU A 55 -15.01 -3.12 9.48
N HIS A 56 -16.01 -3.02 8.60
CA HIS A 56 -15.92 -3.53 7.23
C HIS A 56 -14.88 -2.77 6.39
N THR A 57 -14.83 -1.44 6.51
CA THR A 57 -13.78 -0.62 5.87
C THR A 57 -12.40 -0.94 6.44
N THR A 58 -12.29 -1.20 7.76
CA THR A 58 -11.03 -1.63 8.38
C THR A 58 -10.54 -2.96 7.82
N GLY A 59 -11.44 -3.92 7.58
CA GLY A 59 -11.07 -5.18 6.92
C GLY A 59 -10.43 -4.97 5.55
N TYR A 60 -10.99 -4.09 4.72
CA TYR A 60 -10.39 -3.72 3.43
C TYR A 60 -9.05 -3.00 3.58
N GLU A 61 -8.92 -2.09 4.55
CA GLU A 61 -7.67 -1.36 4.80
C GLU A 61 -6.55 -2.28 5.29
N VAL A 62 -6.86 -3.25 6.15
CA VAL A 62 -5.93 -4.30 6.58
C VAL A 62 -5.53 -5.18 5.40
N LEU A 63 -6.49 -5.61 4.58
CA LEU A 63 -6.20 -6.40 3.37
C LEU A 63 -5.31 -5.63 2.38
N MET A 64 -5.59 -4.34 2.16
CA MET A 64 -4.75 -3.45 1.36
C MET A 64 -3.32 -3.39 1.91
N GLY A 65 -3.17 -3.19 3.23
CA GLY A 65 -1.87 -3.17 3.89
C GLY A 65 -1.09 -4.47 3.74
N LEU A 66 -1.77 -5.62 3.86
CA LEU A 66 -1.16 -6.93 3.63
C LEU A 66 -0.72 -7.11 2.18
N LEU A 67 -1.55 -6.73 1.20
CA LEU A 67 -1.22 -6.84 -0.22
C LEU A 67 0.01 -5.98 -0.58
N TYR A 68 0.05 -4.72 -0.10
CA TYR A 68 1.23 -3.86 -0.30
C TYR A 68 2.47 -4.38 0.43
N GLY A 69 2.32 -4.88 1.66
CA GLY A 69 3.42 -5.45 2.44
C GLY A 69 4.02 -6.70 1.77
N ILE A 70 3.17 -7.63 1.34
CA ILE A 70 3.59 -8.83 0.61
C ILE A 70 4.22 -8.43 -0.73
N GLY A 71 3.64 -7.49 -1.46
CA GLY A 71 4.22 -6.98 -2.71
C GLY A 71 5.61 -6.40 -2.50
N ALA A 72 5.79 -5.54 -1.51
CA ALA A 72 7.08 -4.96 -1.17
C ALA A 72 8.10 -6.03 -0.77
N LEU A 73 7.69 -7.04 -0.01
CA LEU A 73 8.54 -8.17 0.37
C LEU A 73 8.97 -9.00 -0.85
N VAL A 74 8.03 -9.34 -1.74
CA VAL A 74 8.29 -10.07 -2.99
C VAL A 74 9.29 -9.28 -3.85
N TYR A 75 9.06 -7.99 -4.05
CA TYR A 75 9.94 -7.10 -4.80
C TYR A 75 11.35 -6.99 -4.19
N ALA A 76 11.45 -6.86 -2.86
CA ALA A 76 12.72 -6.73 -2.16
C ALA A 76 13.53 -8.03 -2.18
N THR A 77 12.87 -9.17 -1.99
CA THR A 77 13.52 -10.50 -1.90
C THR A 77 13.83 -11.12 -3.26
N ARG A 78 13.26 -10.59 -4.35
CA ARG A 78 13.38 -11.11 -5.71
C ARG A 78 12.96 -12.56 -5.85
N ILE A 79 11.92 -12.96 -5.11
CA ILE A 79 11.32 -14.29 -5.20
C ILE A 79 10.19 -14.21 -6.25
N PRO A 80 10.06 -15.17 -7.19
CA PRO A 80 10.73 -16.48 -7.25
C PRO A 80 12.00 -16.57 -8.09
N GLU A 81 12.41 -15.52 -8.82
CA GLU A 81 13.54 -15.56 -9.74
C GLU A 81 14.89 -15.83 -9.05
N ARG A 82 15.01 -15.47 -7.76
CA ARG A 82 16.16 -15.84 -6.93
C ARG A 82 16.31 -17.35 -6.74
N TRP A 83 15.21 -18.11 -6.76
CA TRP A 83 15.20 -19.55 -6.54
C TRP A 83 15.39 -20.34 -7.84
N MET A 84 14.94 -19.80 -8.97
CA MET A 84 15.10 -20.44 -10.28
C MET A 84 15.58 -19.42 -11.33
N PRO A 85 16.89 -19.13 -11.35
CA PRO A 85 17.48 -18.24 -12.36
C PRO A 85 17.17 -18.73 -13.78
N GLY A 86 16.77 -17.83 -14.67
CA GLY A 86 16.47 -18.14 -16.08
C GLY A 86 15.06 -18.66 -16.37
N LYS A 87 14.25 -19.00 -15.35
CA LYS A 87 12.87 -19.48 -15.56
C LYS A 87 11.82 -18.38 -15.61
N PHE A 88 12.12 -17.22 -15.03
CA PHE A 88 11.17 -16.12 -14.87
C PHE A 88 11.56 -14.87 -15.68
N ASP A 89 12.41 -15.02 -16.70
CA ASP A 89 12.98 -13.90 -17.44
C ASP A 89 11.94 -13.12 -18.25
N ILE A 90 10.84 -13.76 -18.65
CA ILE A 90 9.75 -13.16 -19.44
C ILE A 90 8.49 -12.92 -18.59
N ALA A 91 8.11 -13.87 -17.75
CA ALA A 91 6.87 -13.81 -16.97
C ALA A 91 7.04 -14.40 -15.56
N GLY A 92 6.31 -13.86 -14.60
CA GLY A 92 6.24 -14.36 -13.21
C GLY A 92 7.38 -13.93 -12.29
N HIS A 93 8.26 -13.02 -12.72
CA HIS A 93 9.29 -12.46 -11.85
C HIS A 93 8.69 -11.51 -10.81
N SER A 94 9.41 -11.30 -9.70
CA SER A 94 8.98 -10.54 -8.53
C SER A 94 8.38 -9.18 -8.85
N HIS A 95 8.93 -8.47 -9.85
CA HIS A 95 8.42 -7.16 -10.24
C HIS A 95 7.04 -7.22 -10.90
N GLN A 96 6.73 -8.25 -11.70
CA GLN A 96 5.37 -8.45 -12.22
C GLN A 96 4.40 -8.82 -11.11
N LEU A 97 4.81 -9.70 -10.20
CA LEU A 97 4.01 -10.07 -9.03
C LEU A 97 3.73 -8.86 -8.13
N PHE A 98 4.73 -8.00 -7.93
CA PHE A 98 4.58 -6.73 -7.23
C PHE A 98 3.50 -5.85 -7.86
N HIS A 99 3.52 -5.65 -9.18
CA HIS A 99 2.50 -4.87 -9.87
C HIS A 99 1.09 -5.46 -9.70
N ILE A 100 0.95 -6.79 -9.81
CA ILE A 100 -0.34 -7.48 -9.59
C ILE A 100 -0.86 -7.20 -8.18
N LEU A 101 0.00 -7.33 -7.17
CA LEU A 101 -0.36 -7.09 -5.77
C LEU A 101 -0.70 -5.62 -5.49
N VAL A 102 0.00 -4.68 -6.13
CA VAL A 102 -0.30 -3.25 -6.05
C VAL A 102 -1.68 -2.94 -6.64
N VAL A 103 -2.02 -3.50 -7.80
CA VAL A 103 -3.34 -3.33 -8.41
C VAL A 103 -4.44 -3.93 -7.53
N ALA A 104 -4.22 -5.13 -6.98
CA ALA A 104 -5.15 -5.74 -6.02
C ALA A 104 -5.33 -4.87 -4.77
N GLY A 105 -4.25 -4.31 -4.22
CA GLY A 105 -4.28 -3.37 -3.11
C GLY A 105 -5.12 -2.13 -3.44
N ALA A 106 -4.89 -1.50 -4.58
CA ALA A 106 -5.68 -0.36 -5.05
C ALA A 106 -7.16 -0.69 -5.20
N TYR A 107 -7.50 -1.88 -5.72
CA TYR A 107 -8.88 -2.33 -5.82
C TYR A 107 -9.54 -2.52 -4.43
N THR A 108 -8.84 -3.12 -3.46
CA THR A 108 -9.37 -3.24 -2.09
C THR A 108 -9.60 -1.88 -1.44
N HIS A 109 -8.70 -0.92 -1.68
CA HIS A 109 -8.87 0.46 -1.23
C HIS A 109 -10.09 1.13 -1.88
N TYR A 110 -10.28 0.94 -3.19
CA TYR A 110 -11.47 1.43 -3.91
C TYR A 110 -12.77 0.88 -3.32
N ARG A 111 -12.80 -0.42 -2.96
CA ARG A 111 -13.95 -1.05 -2.30
C ARG A 111 -14.24 -0.42 -0.93
N ALA A 112 -13.21 -0.12 -0.14
CA ALA A 112 -13.38 0.63 1.12
C ALA A 112 -14.00 2.02 0.85
N GLY A 113 -13.50 2.73 -0.16
CA GLY A 113 -14.01 4.04 -0.58
C GLY A 113 -15.50 4.02 -0.93
N LEU A 114 -15.97 2.99 -1.65
CA LEU A 114 -17.39 2.84 -1.95
C LEU A 114 -18.24 2.63 -0.69
N VAL A 115 -17.73 1.90 0.30
CA VAL A 115 -18.43 1.74 1.59
C VAL A 115 -18.48 3.07 2.33
N TYR A 116 -17.39 3.83 2.37
CA TYR A 116 -17.37 5.17 2.98
C TYR A 116 -18.36 6.12 2.29
N LEU A 117 -18.40 6.13 0.96
CA LEU A 117 -19.35 6.97 0.21
C LEU A 117 -20.79 6.59 0.53
N LYS A 118 -21.12 5.29 0.52
CA LYS A 118 -22.45 4.82 0.90
C LYS A 118 -22.81 5.19 2.34
N TRP A 119 -21.86 5.04 3.27
CA TRP A 119 -22.07 5.38 4.68
C TRP A 119 -22.38 6.88 4.86
N ARG A 120 -21.61 7.74 4.18
CA ARG A 120 -21.85 9.18 4.11
C ARG A 120 -23.22 9.51 3.53
N ASP A 121 -23.57 8.92 2.39
CA ASP A 121 -24.83 9.23 1.70
C ASP A 121 -26.07 8.82 2.51
N LEU A 122 -25.95 7.79 3.36
CA LEU A 122 -27.03 7.33 4.24
C LEU A 122 -27.17 8.14 5.53
N ASN A 123 -26.06 8.63 6.10
CA ASN A 123 -26.08 9.30 7.41
C ASN A 123 -26.05 10.84 7.30
N GLY A 124 -25.81 11.36 6.10
CA GLY A 124 -25.59 12.80 5.92
C GLY A 124 -24.29 13.27 6.58
N CYS A 125 -24.06 14.58 6.51
CA CYS A 125 -23.03 15.25 7.30
C CYS A 125 -23.65 15.93 8.51
#